data_AF-A0A3A6EG75-F1
#
_entry.id   AF-A0A3A6EG75-F1
#
_cell.length_a   1.000
_cell.length_b   1.000
_cell.length_c   1.000
_cell.angle_alpha   90.00
_cell.angle_beta   90.00
_cell.angle_gamma   90.00
#
_symmetry.space_group_name_H-M   'P 1'
#
loop_
_entity.id
_entity.type
_entity.pdbx_description
1 polymer ?
#
loop_
_entity_poly.entity_id
_entity_poly.type
_entity_poly.pdbx_seq_one_letter_code
_entity_poly.pdbx_strand_id
1 'polypeptide(L)'
;MKEKYIKTIIKNLTCSKKKKEEIKRQLESDIGEALNTGEKVEDVISRMGEADEITKAFNQSFSEEEKKQFRKERRNRRFLQITGVLAVLILLFWWTVPKNTLLTESKLFDAEEVEKKTELIIQYLDEENYQEIKKLSIEKLADMMNKKEMDQVKSHLGNDWGEFQHFGEVYLIESSRMGQHSAIAQINASYENTSVTYTLSFNQDMELNGLWIK
;
A
#
# COMPACT_ATOMS: atom_id res chain seq x y z
N MET A 1 15.91 33.09 26.09
CA MET A 1 16.97 33.43 25.10
C MET A 1 18.15 32.46 25.14
N LYS A 2 18.72 32.19 26.32
CA LYS A 2 19.77 31.15 26.55
C LYS A 2 19.51 29.82 25.81
N GLU A 3 18.36 29.16 26.05
CA GLU A 3 18.10 27.84 25.46
C GLU A 3 18.06 27.85 23.93
N LYS A 4 17.46 28.89 23.33
CA LYS A 4 17.41 29.05 21.88
C LYS A 4 18.80 29.23 21.30
N TYR A 5 19.66 30.00 21.98
CA TYR A 5 21.04 30.23 21.60
C TYR A 5 21.87 28.93 21.63
N ILE A 6 21.85 28.20 22.75
CA ILE A 6 22.54 26.91 22.89
C ILE A 6 22.02 25.90 21.86
N LYS A 7 20.70 25.82 21.66
CA LYS A 7 20.09 24.90 20.69
C LYS A 7 20.57 25.16 19.26
N THR A 8 20.75 26.42 18.88
CA THR A 8 21.29 26.79 17.55
C THR A 8 22.71 26.27 17.39
N ILE A 9 23.59 26.49 18.38
CA ILE A 9 24.97 25.99 18.36
C ILE A 9 24.99 24.47 18.21
N ILE A 10 24.32 23.75 19.12
CA ILE A 10 24.32 22.28 19.17
C ILE A 10 23.76 21.66 17.88
N LYS A 11 22.74 22.26 17.28
CA LYS A 11 22.14 21.79 16.02
C LYS A 11 23.16 21.77 14.88
N ASN A 12 24.03 22.77 14.82
CA ASN A 12 24.96 22.98 13.72
C ASN A 12 26.34 22.33 13.93
N LEU A 13 26.60 21.73 15.11
CA LEU A 13 27.82 20.96 15.37
C LEU A 13 27.91 19.68 14.50
N THR A 14 29.12 19.32 14.07
CA THR A 14 29.42 18.15 13.24
C THR A 14 30.12 17.01 14.00
N CYS A 15 29.79 16.86 15.29
CA CYS A 15 30.31 15.81 16.18
C CYS A 15 29.24 14.76 16.57
N SER A 16 29.69 13.66 17.18
CA SER A 16 28.84 12.57 17.66
C SER A 16 27.78 13.05 18.65
N LYS A 17 26.71 12.26 18.82
CA LYS A 17 25.68 12.58 19.81
C LYS A 17 26.24 12.77 21.21
N LYS A 18 27.21 11.95 21.63
CA LYS A 18 27.83 12.04 22.96
C LYS A 18 28.55 13.39 23.14
N LYS A 19 29.35 13.80 22.15
CA LYS A 19 30.09 15.06 22.20
C LYS A 19 29.17 16.28 22.15
N LYS A 20 28.05 16.19 21.42
CA LYS A 20 27.01 17.23 21.45
C LYS A 20 26.40 17.43 22.84
N GLU A 21 26.09 16.34 23.55
CA GLU A 21 25.53 16.44 24.91
C GLU A 21 26.56 17.00 25.92
N GLU A 22 27.84 16.66 25.75
CA GLU A 22 28.93 17.24 26.57
C GLU A 22 29.04 18.76 26.38
N ILE A 23 29.14 19.22 25.13
CA ILE A 23 29.24 20.65 24.80
C ILE A 23 27.97 21.39 25.25
N LYS A 24 26.80 20.77 25.12
CA LYS A 24 25.55 21.34 25.60
C LYS A 24 25.60 21.58 27.11
N ARG A 25 26.03 20.58 27.90
CA ARG A 25 26.15 20.70 29.36
C ARG A 25 27.16 21.78 29.76
N GLN A 26 28.29 21.88 29.06
CA GLN A 26 29.30 22.91 29.29
C GLN A 26 28.70 24.31 29.08
N LEU A 27 28.08 24.56 27.92
CA LEU A 27 27.43 25.84 27.63
C LEU A 27 26.28 26.16 28.61
N GLU A 28 25.54 25.16 29.06
CA GLU A 28 24.48 25.33 30.06
C GLU A 28 25.03 25.71 31.43
N SER A 29 26.17 25.11 31.84
CA SER A 29 26.88 25.43 33.09
C SER A 29 27.47 26.84 33.04
N ASP A 30 28.29 27.13 32.03
CA ASP A 30 29.03 28.40 31.92
C ASP A 30 28.07 29.61 31.89
N ILE A 31 27.02 29.52 31.09
CA ILE A 31 25.99 30.57 31.04
C ILE A 31 25.17 30.56 32.33
N GLY A 32 24.95 29.40 32.96
CA GLY A 32 24.23 29.30 34.23
C GLY A 32 24.95 30.01 35.37
N GLU A 33 26.25 29.83 35.47
CA GLU A 33 27.11 30.46 36.48
C GLU A 33 27.16 31.99 36.31
N ALA A 34 27.28 32.47 35.07
CA ALA A 34 27.23 33.91 34.77
C ALA A 34 25.90 34.54 35.18
N LEU A 35 24.77 33.88 34.89
CA LEU A 35 23.45 34.33 35.31
C LEU A 35 23.28 34.32 36.83
N ASN A 36 23.81 33.32 37.53
CA ASN A 36 23.78 33.24 38.99
C ASN A 36 24.60 34.35 39.66
N THR A 37 25.60 34.89 38.97
CA THR A 37 26.41 36.03 39.40
C THR A 37 25.70 37.38 39.16
N GLY A 38 24.49 37.37 38.59
CA GLY A 38 23.67 38.54 38.34
C GLY A 38 23.86 39.18 36.96
N GLU A 39 24.62 38.54 36.05
CA GLU A 39 24.75 39.01 34.67
C GLU A 39 23.43 38.81 33.89
N LYS A 40 23.13 39.71 32.94
CA LYS A 40 21.99 39.52 32.03
C LYS A 40 22.37 38.57 30.91
N VAL A 41 21.39 37.79 30.44
CA VAL A 41 21.62 36.76 29.40
C VAL A 41 22.09 37.35 28.07
N GLU A 42 21.68 38.57 27.76
CA GLU A 42 22.09 39.30 26.56
C GLU A 42 23.58 39.66 26.60
N ASP A 43 24.05 40.15 27.75
CA ASP A 43 25.45 40.54 27.96
C ASP A 43 26.37 39.31 27.89
N VAL A 44 25.93 38.19 28.48
CA VAL A 44 26.66 36.91 28.42
C VAL A 44 26.73 36.39 26.98
N ILE A 45 25.62 36.42 26.23
CA ILE A 45 25.60 35.99 24.82
C ILE A 45 26.50 36.90 23.97
N SER A 46 26.43 38.22 24.17
CA SER A 46 27.26 39.18 23.44
C SER A 46 28.76 38.96 23.68
N ARG A 47 29.16 38.56 24.90
CA ARG A 47 30.54 38.22 25.24
C ARG A 47 31.00 36.91 24.59
N MET A 48 30.11 35.93 24.48
CA MET A 48 30.43 34.64 23.88
C MET A 48 30.58 34.73 22.35
N GLY A 49 29.93 35.70 21.71
CA GLY A 49 29.97 35.93 20.27
C GLY A 49 28.74 35.37 19.55
N GLU A 50 28.78 35.34 18.22
CA GLU A 50 27.66 34.80 17.44
C GLU A 50 27.64 33.27 17.45
N ALA A 51 26.43 32.69 17.50
CA ALA A 51 26.25 31.24 17.53
C ALA A 51 26.93 30.52 16.34
N ASP A 52 26.94 31.13 15.16
CA ASP A 52 27.53 30.56 13.96
C ASP A 52 29.06 30.57 14.01
N GLU A 53 29.68 31.60 14.61
CA GLU A 53 31.12 31.67 14.79
C GLU A 53 31.61 30.62 15.79
N ILE A 54 30.92 30.51 16.94
CA ILE A 54 31.20 29.47 17.94
C ILE A 54 31.05 28.08 17.32
N THR A 55 30.00 27.86 16.55
CA THR A 55 29.78 26.59 15.85
C THR A 55 30.93 26.27 14.89
N LYS A 56 31.38 27.25 14.09
CA LYS A 56 32.51 27.06 13.15
C LYS A 56 33.79 26.71 13.91
N ALA A 57 34.08 27.41 15.00
CA ALA A 57 35.26 27.14 15.83
C ALA A 57 35.25 25.71 16.40
N PHE A 58 34.12 25.26 16.94
CA PHE A 58 33.98 23.86 17.38
C PHE A 58 34.11 22.86 16.23
N ASN A 59 33.49 23.13 15.09
CA ASN A 59 33.55 22.22 13.95
C ASN A 59 34.96 22.09 13.35
N GLN A 60 35.76 23.15 13.41
CA GLN A 60 37.16 23.14 13.00
C GLN A 60 38.05 22.40 14.00
N SER A 61 37.73 22.43 15.30
CA SER A 61 38.51 21.76 16.34
C SER A 61 38.24 20.25 16.45
N PHE A 62 37.14 19.75 15.89
CA PHE A 62 36.85 18.31 15.90
C PHE A 62 37.79 17.51 14.98
N SER A 63 38.23 16.35 15.50
CA SER A 63 39.04 15.40 14.74
C SER A 63 38.26 14.76 13.58
N GLU A 64 38.97 14.20 12.61
CA GLU A 64 38.34 13.53 11.47
C GLU A 64 37.60 12.25 11.88
N GLU A 65 38.05 11.56 12.94
CA GLU A 65 37.34 10.43 13.53
C GLU A 65 35.97 10.84 14.06
N GLU A 66 35.90 11.96 14.78
CA GLU A 66 34.67 12.50 15.36
C GLU A 66 33.68 12.91 14.26
N LYS A 67 34.17 13.60 13.22
CA LYS A 67 33.36 13.93 12.04
C LYS A 67 32.89 12.68 11.29
N LYS A 68 33.73 11.64 11.19
CA LYS A 68 33.36 10.36 10.56
C LYS A 68 32.28 9.63 11.37
N GLN A 69 32.37 9.64 12.70
CA GLN A 69 31.33 9.10 13.57
C GLN A 69 30.01 9.86 13.38
N PHE A 70 30.03 11.20 13.36
CA PHE A 70 28.84 12.01 13.07
C PHE A 70 28.20 11.65 11.72
N ARG A 71 29.02 11.52 10.65
CA ARG A 71 28.54 11.10 9.32
C ARG A 71 27.91 9.71 9.37
N LYS A 72 28.51 8.74 10.07
CA LYS A 72 28.00 7.37 10.25
C LYS A 72 26.67 7.37 11.01
N GLU A 73 26.57 8.05 12.14
CA GLU A 73 25.34 8.17 12.94
C GLU A 73 24.22 8.82 12.14
N ARG A 74 24.50 9.92 11.44
CA ARG A 74 23.52 10.62 10.60
C ARG A 74 23.03 9.73 9.45
N ARG A 75 23.94 8.99 8.82
CA ARG A 75 23.62 8.04 7.75
C ARG A 75 22.75 6.90 8.27
N ASN A 76 23.12 6.28 9.39
CA ASN A 76 22.34 5.20 10.00
C ASN A 76 20.94 5.65 10.42
N ARG A 77 20.81 6.87 10.97
CA ARG A 77 19.49 7.44 11.30
C ARG A 77 18.62 7.64 10.05
N ARG A 78 19.19 8.14 8.95
CA ARG A 78 18.48 8.26 7.67
C ARG A 78 18.08 6.89 7.13
N PHE A 79 18.98 5.92 7.17
CA PHE A 79 18.67 4.54 6.78
C PHE A 79 17.53 3.97 7.62
N LEU A 80 17.55 4.13 8.95
CA LEU A 80 16.48 3.64 9.81
C LEU A 80 15.12 4.29 9.47
N GLN A 81 15.09 5.59 9.20
CA GLN A 81 13.88 6.30 8.77
C GLN A 81 13.37 5.75 7.42
N ILE A 82 14.26 5.59 6.44
CA ILE A 82 13.92 5.06 5.12
C ILE A 82 13.42 3.62 5.23
N THR A 83 14.11 2.76 5.99
CA THR A 83 13.70 1.38 6.25
C THR A 83 12.35 1.32 6.95
N GLY A 84 12.08 2.20 7.92
CA GLY A 84 10.78 2.29 8.59
C GLY A 84 9.65 2.63 7.62
N VAL A 85 9.84 3.65 6.77
CA VAL A 85 8.86 4.03 5.74
C VAL A 85 8.65 2.88 4.75
N LEU A 86 9.74 2.25 4.29
CA LEU A 86 9.67 1.14 3.34
C LEU A 86 8.93 -0.07 3.95
N ALA A 87 9.17 -0.39 5.22
CA ALA A 87 8.48 -1.48 5.91
C ALA A 87 6.96 -1.23 6.00
N VAL A 88 6.55 0.01 6.29
CA VAL A 88 5.12 0.38 6.29
C VAL A 88 4.52 0.24 4.89
N LEU A 89 5.21 0.70 3.84
CA LEU A 89 4.75 0.55 2.45
C LEU A 89 4.62 -0.93 2.05
N ILE A 90 5.57 -1.78 2.44
CA ILE A 90 5.50 -3.23 2.19
C ILE A 90 4.29 -3.84 2.89
N LEU A 91 4.03 -3.49 4.15
CA LEU A 91 2.86 -3.98 4.89
C LEU A 91 1.54 -3.53 4.26
N LEU A 92 1.45 -2.27 3.83
CA LEU A 92 0.29 -1.75 3.12
C LEU A 92 0.07 -2.50 1.82
N PHE A 93 1.12 -2.69 1.02
CA PHE A 93 1.04 -3.42 -0.24
C PHE A 93 0.61 -4.88 0.00
N TRP A 94 1.21 -5.56 0.97
CA TRP A 94 0.88 -6.94 1.33
C TRP A 94 -0.58 -7.11 1.77
N TRP A 95 -1.16 -6.15 2.49
CA TRP A 95 -2.59 -6.16 2.83
C TRP A 95 -3.47 -6.02 1.57
N THR A 96 -3.05 -5.22 0.59
CA THR A 96 -3.86 -5.00 -0.62
C THR A 96 -3.86 -6.17 -1.62
N VAL A 97 -2.92 -7.12 -1.49
CA VAL A 97 -2.81 -8.28 -2.37
C VAL A 97 -3.95 -9.28 -2.08
N PRO A 98 -4.72 -9.70 -3.09
CA PRO A 98 -5.77 -10.69 -2.92
C PRO A 98 -5.16 -12.04 -2.51
N LYS A 99 -5.79 -12.68 -1.53
CA LYS A 99 -5.43 -14.03 -1.07
C LYS A 99 -6.45 -14.99 -1.62
N ASN A 100 -5.98 -15.99 -2.36
CA ASN A 100 -6.84 -16.98 -2.97
C ASN A 100 -6.69 -18.31 -2.25
N THR A 101 -7.81 -18.96 -1.96
CA THR A 101 -7.88 -20.32 -1.42
C THR A 101 -8.82 -21.15 -2.28
N LEU A 102 -8.71 -22.47 -2.23
CA LEU A 102 -9.67 -23.34 -2.92
C LEU A 102 -11.06 -23.12 -2.33
N LEU A 103 -12.09 -23.02 -3.19
CA LEU A 103 -13.45 -22.78 -2.72
C LEU A 103 -13.99 -23.97 -1.90
N THR A 104 -13.48 -25.18 -2.13
CA THR A 104 -13.83 -26.40 -1.36
C THR A 104 -13.44 -26.30 0.12
N GLU A 105 -12.50 -25.43 0.47
CA GLU A 105 -12.10 -25.17 1.86
C GLU A 105 -12.86 -23.97 2.47
N SER A 106 -13.70 -23.29 1.67
CA SER A 106 -14.48 -22.14 2.10
C SER A 106 -15.54 -22.54 3.12
N LYS A 107 -15.78 -21.65 4.08
CA LYS A 107 -16.95 -21.70 4.97
C LYS A 107 -18.03 -20.70 4.59
N LEU A 108 -17.73 -19.84 3.61
CA LEU A 108 -18.58 -18.72 3.22
C LEU A 108 -19.37 -19.02 1.95
N PHE A 109 -18.81 -19.89 1.09
CA PHE A 109 -19.38 -20.21 -0.20
C PHE A 109 -19.53 -21.72 -0.35
N ASP A 110 -20.64 -22.13 -0.95
CA ASP A 110 -20.86 -23.50 -1.38
C ASP A 110 -20.36 -23.68 -2.82
N ALA A 111 -19.48 -24.65 -3.04
CA ALA A 111 -18.85 -24.84 -4.34
C ALA A 111 -19.84 -25.32 -5.42
N GLU A 112 -20.79 -26.19 -5.05
CA GLU A 112 -21.79 -26.72 -5.98
C GLU A 112 -22.80 -25.64 -6.36
N GLU A 113 -23.19 -24.77 -5.42
CA GLU A 113 -24.04 -23.62 -5.69
C GLU A 113 -23.37 -22.62 -6.64
N VAL A 114 -22.09 -22.29 -6.39
CA VAL A 114 -21.33 -21.37 -7.24
C VAL A 114 -21.17 -21.93 -8.65
N GLU A 115 -20.87 -23.22 -8.79
CA GLU A 115 -20.77 -23.89 -10.09
C GLU A 115 -22.09 -23.84 -10.86
N LYS A 116 -23.20 -24.28 -10.26
CA LYS A 116 -24.53 -24.24 -10.90
C LYS A 116 -24.95 -22.83 -11.30
N LYS A 117 -24.70 -21.84 -10.44
CA LYS A 117 -25.03 -20.45 -10.74
C LYS A 117 -24.17 -19.88 -11.87
N THR A 118 -22.92 -20.33 -11.97
CA THR A 118 -22.01 -19.97 -13.06
C THR A 118 -22.52 -20.50 -14.40
N GLU A 119 -22.84 -21.80 -14.47
CA GLU A 119 -23.39 -22.41 -15.67
C GLU A 119 -24.70 -21.75 -16.10
N LEU A 120 -25.60 -21.47 -15.15
CA LEU A 120 -26.88 -20.79 -15.41
C LEU A 120 -26.69 -19.39 -16.02
N ILE A 121 -25.73 -18.61 -15.51
CA ILE A 121 -25.46 -17.27 -16.05
C ILE A 121 -24.90 -17.37 -17.47
N ILE A 122 -24.04 -18.36 -17.76
CA ILE A 122 -23.51 -18.55 -19.12
C ILE A 122 -24.61 -18.99 -20.07
N GLN A 123 -25.53 -19.87 -19.64
CA GLN A 123 -26.72 -20.21 -20.42
C GLN A 123 -27.55 -18.97 -20.74
N TYR A 124 -27.80 -18.09 -19.77
CA TYR A 124 -28.48 -16.81 -20.03
C TYR A 124 -27.70 -15.88 -20.96
N LEU A 125 -26.36 -15.93 -20.97
CA LEU A 125 -25.55 -15.16 -21.91
C LEU A 125 -25.68 -15.69 -23.35
N ASP A 126 -25.82 -17.00 -23.50
CA ASP A 126 -26.01 -17.67 -24.80
C ASP A 126 -27.44 -17.47 -25.33
N GLU A 127 -28.45 -17.49 -24.45
CA GLU A 127 -29.85 -17.18 -24.77
C GLU A 127 -30.13 -15.67 -24.94
N GLU A 128 -29.11 -14.81 -24.79
CA GLU A 128 -29.22 -13.35 -24.74
C GLU A 128 -30.24 -12.84 -23.69
N ASN A 129 -30.47 -13.60 -22.62
CA ASN A 129 -31.41 -13.28 -21.55
C ASN A 129 -30.78 -12.36 -20.49
N TYR A 130 -30.44 -11.15 -20.91
CA TYR A 130 -29.79 -10.17 -20.03
C TYR A 130 -30.67 -9.74 -18.84
N GLN A 131 -31.99 -9.88 -18.93
CA GLN A 131 -32.88 -9.49 -17.83
C GLN A 131 -32.69 -10.38 -16.60
N GLU A 132 -32.53 -11.69 -16.79
CA GLU A 132 -32.26 -12.59 -15.66
C GLU A 132 -30.85 -12.38 -15.11
N ILE A 133 -29.85 -12.14 -15.96
CA ILE A 133 -28.49 -11.83 -15.50
C ILE A 133 -28.48 -10.57 -14.64
N LYS A 134 -29.23 -9.52 -15.04
CA LYS A 134 -29.34 -8.28 -14.25
C LYS A 134 -29.91 -8.51 -12.86
N LYS A 135 -30.92 -9.37 -12.72
CA LYS A 135 -31.51 -9.70 -11.40
C LYS A 135 -30.55 -10.43 -10.48
N LEU A 136 -29.61 -11.18 -11.06
CA LEU A 136 -28.58 -11.93 -10.34
C LEU A 136 -27.31 -11.11 -10.12
N SER A 137 -27.23 -9.87 -10.61
CA SER A 137 -26.05 -9.03 -10.58
C SER A 137 -26.19 -7.87 -9.60
N ILE A 138 -25.07 -7.40 -9.06
CA ILE A 138 -25.04 -6.11 -8.38
C ILE A 138 -25.44 -4.98 -9.34
N GLU A 139 -26.03 -3.92 -8.81
CA GLU A 139 -26.53 -2.77 -9.59
C GLU A 139 -25.50 -2.25 -10.61
N LYS A 140 -24.26 -2.06 -10.16
CA LYS A 140 -23.17 -1.57 -11.02
C LYS A 140 -22.86 -2.47 -12.23
N LEU A 141 -23.01 -3.79 -12.08
CA LEU A 141 -22.74 -4.74 -13.15
C LEU A 141 -23.96 -4.88 -14.07
N ALA A 142 -25.17 -4.82 -13.50
CA ALA A 142 -26.42 -4.94 -14.23
C ALA A 142 -26.55 -3.92 -15.39
N ASP A 143 -26.01 -2.71 -15.23
CA ASP A 143 -26.01 -1.69 -16.29
C ASP A 143 -25.22 -2.12 -17.54
N MET A 144 -24.15 -2.89 -17.36
CA MET A 144 -23.30 -3.39 -18.45
C MET A 144 -23.86 -4.66 -19.12
N MET A 145 -24.87 -5.30 -18.52
CA MET A 145 -25.50 -6.52 -19.05
C MET A 145 -26.51 -6.15 -20.14
N ASN A 146 -26.04 -5.84 -21.34
CA ASN A 146 -26.91 -5.56 -22.47
C ASN A 146 -26.27 -6.04 -23.78
N LYS A 147 -27.11 -6.21 -24.81
CA LYS A 147 -26.71 -6.74 -26.11
C LYS A 147 -25.55 -5.98 -26.74
N LYS A 148 -25.61 -4.64 -26.72
CA LYS A 148 -24.59 -3.79 -27.36
C LYS A 148 -23.20 -4.04 -26.75
N GLU A 149 -23.09 -4.01 -25.43
CA GLU A 149 -21.81 -4.26 -24.74
C GLU A 149 -21.35 -5.71 -24.96
N MET A 150 -22.25 -6.69 -24.90
CA MET A 150 -21.87 -8.09 -25.10
C MET A 150 -21.46 -8.42 -26.53
N ASP A 151 -22.16 -7.89 -27.54
CA ASP A 151 -21.76 -8.03 -28.94
C ASP A 151 -20.38 -7.42 -29.17
N GLN A 152 -20.11 -6.27 -28.54
CA GLN A 152 -18.77 -5.66 -28.58
C GLN A 152 -17.73 -6.59 -27.95
N VAL A 153 -17.99 -7.18 -26.78
CA VAL A 153 -17.05 -8.14 -26.15
C VAL A 153 -16.84 -9.37 -27.05
N LYS A 154 -17.92 -9.99 -27.53
CA LYS A 154 -17.87 -11.19 -28.38
C LYS A 154 -17.09 -10.94 -29.67
N SER A 155 -17.28 -9.80 -30.32
CA SER A 155 -16.60 -9.45 -31.58
C SER A 155 -15.06 -9.39 -31.46
N HIS A 156 -14.51 -9.13 -30.27
CA HIS A 156 -13.06 -9.17 -30.04
C HIS A 156 -12.49 -10.60 -30.02
N LEU A 157 -13.33 -11.59 -29.73
CA LEU A 157 -12.95 -13.01 -29.63
C LEU A 157 -13.25 -13.79 -30.92
N GLY A 158 -14.19 -13.28 -31.73
CA GLY A 158 -14.54 -13.84 -33.03
C GLY A 158 -15.94 -13.40 -33.44
N ASN A 159 -16.19 -13.29 -34.74
CA ASN A 159 -17.49 -12.82 -35.25
C ASN A 159 -18.60 -13.89 -35.14
N ASP A 160 -18.24 -15.17 -35.07
CA ASP A 160 -19.19 -16.28 -34.96
C ASP A 160 -18.57 -17.41 -34.13
N TRP A 161 -19.18 -17.71 -32.99
CA TRP A 161 -18.75 -18.80 -32.11
C TRP A 161 -19.44 -20.12 -32.45
N GLY A 162 -20.54 -20.08 -33.19
CA GLY A 162 -21.44 -21.21 -33.42
C GLY A 162 -22.22 -21.63 -32.17
N GLU A 163 -22.84 -22.80 -32.21
CA GLU A 163 -23.66 -23.30 -31.10
C GLU A 163 -22.81 -23.75 -29.90
N PHE A 164 -23.34 -23.56 -28.69
CA PHE A 164 -22.75 -24.09 -27.46
C PHE A 164 -22.75 -25.62 -27.49
N GLN A 165 -21.62 -26.23 -27.08
CA GLN A 165 -21.45 -27.68 -27.09
C GLN A 165 -21.46 -28.27 -25.68
N HIS A 166 -20.51 -27.85 -24.82
CA HIS A 166 -20.40 -28.35 -23.45
C HIS A 166 -19.51 -27.44 -22.60
N PHE A 167 -19.67 -27.57 -21.28
CA PHE A 167 -18.76 -27.02 -20.29
C PHE A 167 -17.60 -27.98 -20.02
N GLY A 168 -16.41 -27.43 -19.88
CA GLY A 168 -15.22 -28.13 -19.39
C GLY A 168 -15.12 -28.07 -17.86
N GLU A 169 -13.91 -28.33 -17.34
CA GLU A 169 -13.67 -28.26 -15.89
C GLU A 169 -13.82 -26.83 -15.34
N VAL A 170 -14.43 -26.77 -14.17
CA VAL A 170 -14.66 -25.55 -13.39
C VAL A 170 -13.56 -25.41 -12.34
N TYR A 171 -12.88 -24.27 -12.35
CA TYR A 171 -11.92 -23.89 -11.32
C TYR A 171 -12.56 -22.88 -10.35
N LEU A 172 -12.66 -23.27 -9.08
CA LEU A 172 -13.32 -22.49 -8.04
C LEU A 172 -12.32 -22.05 -6.98
N ILE A 173 -12.26 -20.74 -6.75
CA ILE A 173 -11.47 -20.16 -5.66
C ILE A 173 -12.29 -19.17 -4.86
N GLU A 174 -11.98 -19.08 -3.57
CA GLU A 174 -12.35 -17.93 -2.77
C GLU A 174 -11.23 -16.90 -2.87
N SER A 175 -11.56 -15.66 -3.21
CA SER A 175 -10.63 -14.53 -3.15
C SER A 175 -11.01 -13.61 -2.00
N SER A 176 -10.08 -13.39 -1.08
CA SER A 176 -10.22 -12.43 0.02
C SER A 176 -9.29 -11.24 -0.20
N ARG A 177 -9.88 -10.03 -0.21
CA ARG A 177 -9.15 -8.78 -0.32
C ARG A 177 -9.71 -7.77 0.65
N MET A 178 -8.86 -7.25 1.53
CA MET A 178 -9.25 -6.24 2.54
C MET A 178 -10.48 -6.65 3.39
N GLY A 179 -10.67 -7.95 3.64
CA GLY A 179 -11.81 -8.47 4.41
C GLY A 179 -13.09 -8.65 3.59
N GLN A 180 -13.11 -8.28 2.31
CA GLN A 180 -14.16 -8.66 1.39
C GLN A 180 -13.81 -10.00 0.75
N HIS A 181 -14.78 -10.91 0.73
CA HIS A 181 -14.64 -12.24 0.17
C HIS A 181 -15.53 -12.35 -1.07
N SER A 182 -14.98 -12.94 -2.13
CA SER A 182 -15.71 -13.26 -3.34
C SER A 182 -15.42 -14.70 -3.76
N ALA A 183 -16.43 -15.42 -4.22
CA ALA A 183 -16.22 -16.67 -4.95
C ALA A 183 -15.91 -16.34 -6.40
N ILE A 184 -14.86 -16.93 -6.95
CA ILE A 184 -14.50 -16.80 -8.37
C ILE A 184 -14.60 -18.17 -9.00
N ALA A 185 -15.39 -18.25 -10.06
CA ALA A 185 -15.53 -19.42 -10.91
C ALA A 185 -14.93 -19.13 -12.28
N GLN A 186 -13.98 -19.96 -12.70
CA GLN A 186 -13.43 -19.95 -14.04
C GLN A 186 -13.81 -21.24 -14.74
N ILE A 187 -14.44 -21.13 -15.91
CA ILE A 187 -14.96 -22.26 -16.66
C ILE A 187 -14.68 -22.07 -18.14
N ASN A 188 -14.29 -23.15 -18.81
CA ASN A 188 -14.13 -23.18 -20.26
C ASN A 188 -15.43 -23.69 -20.89
N ALA A 189 -16.01 -22.90 -21.80
CA ALA A 189 -17.15 -23.28 -22.61
C ALA A 189 -16.68 -23.56 -24.04
N SER A 190 -17.01 -24.75 -24.55
CA SER A 190 -16.75 -25.13 -25.93
C SER A 190 -17.94 -24.75 -26.81
N TYR A 191 -17.67 -24.03 -27.89
CA TYR A 191 -18.62 -23.75 -28.97
C TYR A 191 -18.12 -24.42 -30.27
N GLU A 192 -18.94 -24.45 -31.32
CA GLU A 192 -18.57 -25.11 -32.59
C GLU A 192 -17.29 -24.53 -33.22
N ASN A 193 -17.14 -23.20 -33.19
CA ASN A 193 -16.07 -22.50 -33.89
C ASN A 193 -14.96 -21.98 -32.97
N THR A 194 -15.15 -22.03 -31.64
CA THR A 194 -14.18 -21.51 -30.67
C THR A 194 -14.35 -22.10 -29.26
N SER A 195 -13.38 -21.85 -28.38
CA SER A 195 -13.51 -22.10 -26.95
C SER A 195 -13.36 -20.77 -26.21
N VAL A 196 -14.23 -20.54 -25.23
CA VAL A 196 -14.27 -19.29 -24.47
C VAL A 196 -14.07 -19.57 -23.00
N THR A 197 -13.15 -18.85 -22.37
CA THR A 197 -12.95 -18.92 -20.93
C THR A 197 -13.76 -17.83 -20.26
N TYR A 198 -14.78 -18.24 -19.51
CA TYR A 198 -15.54 -17.36 -18.65
C TYR A 198 -14.91 -17.30 -17.27
N THR A 199 -14.88 -16.11 -16.67
CA THR A 199 -14.54 -15.91 -15.26
C THR A 199 -15.63 -15.07 -14.63
N LEU A 200 -16.31 -15.64 -13.64
CA LEU A 200 -17.40 -15.02 -12.90
C LEU A 200 -16.97 -14.83 -11.46
N SER A 201 -17.38 -13.72 -10.85
CA SER A 201 -17.12 -13.43 -9.45
C SER A 201 -18.43 -13.10 -8.75
N PHE A 202 -18.63 -13.65 -7.56
CA PHE A 202 -19.83 -13.50 -6.74
C PHE A 202 -19.46 -12.90 -5.38
N ASN A 203 -20.29 -11.98 -4.86
CA ASN A 203 -20.16 -11.49 -3.48
C ASN A 203 -20.73 -12.53 -2.49
N GLN A 204 -20.65 -12.23 -1.19
CA GLN A 204 -21.19 -13.09 -0.13
C GLN A 204 -22.71 -13.31 -0.20
N ASP A 205 -23.45 -12.38 -0.82
CA ASP A 205 -24.89 -12.50 -1.07
C ASP A 205 -25.19 -13.32 -2.34
N MET A 206 -24.16 -13.93 -2.92
CA MET A 206 -24.18 -14.69 -4.17
C MET A 206 -24.60 -13.86 -5.39
N GLU A 207 -24.51 -12.54 -5.35
CA GLU A 207 -24.76 -11.66 -6.49
C GLU A 207 -23.51 -11.58 -7.38
N LEU A 208 -23.72 -11.65 -8.70
CA LEU A 208 -22.66 -11.50 -9.69
C LEU A 208 -22.09 -10.08 -9.60
N ASN A 209 -20.80 -9.98 -9.27
CA ASN A 209 -20.08 -8.71 -9.12
C ASN A 209 -18.93 -8.55 -10.13
N GLY A 210 -18.66 -9.57 -10.94
CA GLY A 210 -17.72 -9.50 -12.04
C GLY A 210 -17.97 -10.60 -13.08
N LEU A 211 -17.76 -10.23 -14.35
CA LEU A 211 -17.81 -11.12 -15.50
C LEU A 211 -16.67 -10.74 -16.44
N TRP A 212 -15.85 -11.72 -16.79
CA TRP A 212 -14.80 -11.60 -17.79
C TRP A 212 -14.91 -12.75 -18.79
N ILE A 213 -14.67 -12.44 -20.05
CA ILE A 213 -14.78 -13.35 -21.17
C ILE A 213 -13.46 -13.25 -21.94
N LYS A 214 -12.80 -14.39 -22.20
CA LYS A 214 -11.48 -14.48 -22.83
C LYS A 214 -11.43 -15.58 -23.87
#